data_AF-A0A662JWK6-F1
#
_entry.id   AF-A0A662JWK6-F1
#
_cell.length_a   1.000
_cell.length_b   1.000
_cell.length_c   1.000
_cell.angle_alpha   90.00
_cell.angle_beta   90.00
_cell.angle_gamma   90.00
#
_symmetry.space_group_name_H-M   'P 1'
#
loop_
_entity.id
_entity.type
_entity.pdbx_description
1 polymer ?
#
loop_
_entity_poly.entity_id
_entity_poly.type
_entity_poly.pdbx_seq_one_letter_code
_entity_poly.pdbx_strand_id
1 'polypeptide(L)' 'MEQKKEEQNSEEVRICKLLGGDIDGDYCRIPLKFYRSSNNCSEMFGKVSKEGSCDIKIEHLIRLKSDNKYTDK' A
#
# COMPACT_ATOMS: atom_id res chain seq x y z
N MET A 1 -6.29 26.56 -4.79
CA MET A 1 -5.11 25.71 -4.48
C MET A 1 -5.58 24.26 -4.30
N GLU A 2 -6.30 23.70 -5.27
CA GLU A 2 -7.06 22.44 -5.06
C GLU A 2 -6.59 21.27 -5.94
N GLN A 3 -5.88 21.53 -7.04
CA GLN A 3 -5.50 20.48 -7.99
C GLN A 3 -4.42 19.51 -7.48
N LYS A 4 -3.61 19.89 -6.47
CA LYS A 4 -2.50 19.05 -6.01
C LYS A 4 -2.90 17.88 -5.09
N LYS A 5 -4.10 17.92 -4.51
CA LYS A 5 -4.53 16.92 -3.51
C LYS A 5 -5.17 15.68 -4.14
N GLU A 6 -5.77 15.82 -5.32
CA GLU A 6 -6.40 14.71 -6.07
C GLU A 6 -5.38 13.88 -6.86
N GLU A 7 -4.35 14.52 -7.42
CA GLU A 7 -3.32 13.82 -8.21
C GLU A 7 -2.39 12.97 -7.34
N GLN A 8 -2.05 13.44 -6.14
CA GLN A 8 -1.26 12.68 -5.17
C GLN A 8 -1.99 11.37 -4.83
N ASN A 9 -3.27 11.49 -4.45
CA ASN A 9 -4.19 10.38 -4.14
C ASN A 9 -4.23 9.29 -5.24
N SER A 10 -4.07 9.68 -6.50
CA SER A 10 -4.12 8.75 -7.64
C SER A 10 -2.95 7.77 -7.65
N GLU A 11 -1.74 8.21 -7.30
CA GLU A 11 -0.57 7.34 -7.32
C GLU A 11 -0.57 6.34 -6.17
N GLU A 12 -0.94 6.75 -4.95
CA GLU A 12 -0.97 5.80 -3.84
C GLU A 12 -2.12 4.80 -3.98
N VAL A 13 -3.28 5.23 -4.48
CA VAL A 13 -4.37 4.32 -4.87
C VAL A 13 -3.88 3.30 -5.90
N ARG A 14 -3.08 3.74 -6.89
CA ARG A 14 -2.53 2.85 -7.91
C ARG A 14 -1.53 1.85 -7.31
N ILE A 15 -0.63 2.28 -6.43
CA ILE A 15 0.33 1.39 -5.74
C ILE A 15 -0.43 0.38 -4.88
N CYS A 16 -1.44 0.84 -4.13
CA CYS A 16 -2.27 -0.04 -3.32
C CYS A 16 -2.92 -1.15 -4.15
N LYS A 17 -3.50 -0.78 -5.30
CA LYS A 17 -4.08 -1.76 -6.24
C LYS A 17 -3.05 -2.71 -6.85
N LEU A 18 -1.83 -2.24 -7.16
CA LEU A 18 -0.75 -3.10 -7.65
C LEU A 18 -0.34 -4.16 -6.62
N LEU A 19 -0.38 -3.81 -5.33
CA LEU A 19 -0.16 -4.74 -4.23
C LEU A 19 -1.37 -5.66 -3.96
N GLY A 20 -2.46 -5.51 -4.71
CA GLY A 20 -3.72 -6.24 -4.53
C GLY A 20 -4.57 -5.75 -3.36
N GLY A 21 -4.28 -4.56 -2.83
CA GLY A 21 -5.04 -3.95 -1.75
C GLY A 21 -6.11 -2.97 -2.22
N ASP A 22 -6.95 -2.58 -1.26
CA ASP A 22 -7.97 -1.55 -1.39
C ASP A 22 -7.70 -0.41 -0.40
N ILE A 23 -8.09 0.81 -0.77
CA ILE A 23 -7.93 1.99 0.07
C ILE A 23 -9.11 2.07 1.05
N ASP A 24 -8.79 2.14 2.34
CA ASP A 24 -9.70 2.33 3.45
C ASP A 24 -9.24 3.54 4.27
N GLY A 25 -9.80 4.72 3.96
CA GLY A 25 -9.36 5.99 4.54
C GLY A 25 -7.91 6.31 4.19
N ASP A 26 -7.06 6.47 5.21
CA ASP A 26 -5.62 6.75 5.08
C ASP A 26 -4.75 5.47 4.98
N TYR A 27 -5.38 4.31 4.82
CA TYR A 27 -4.71 3.02 4.78
C TYR A 27 -4.98 2.30 3.46
N CYS A 28 -3.96 1.61 2.98
CA CYS A 28 -4.07 0.56 1.99
C CYS A 28 -4.13 -0.78 2.69
N ARG A 29 -5.23 -1.50 2.48
CA ARG A 29 -5.51 -2.79 3.09
C ARG A 29 -5.34 -3.88 2.06
N ILE A 30 -4.27 -4.65 2.19
CA ILE A 30 -3.98 -5.79 1.34
C ILE A 30 -4.50 -7.05 2.03
N PRO A 31 -5.44 -7.81 1.44
CA PRO A 31 -5.89 -9.05 2.04
C PRO A 31 -4.83 -10.15 1.94
N LEU A 32 -4.84 -11.10 2.89
CA LEU A 32 -3.86 -12.19 3.02
C LEU A 32 -3.63 -12.97 1.72
N LYS A 33 -4.66 -13.06 0.86
CA LYS A 33 -4.57 -13.77 -0.43
C LYS A 33 -3.49 -13.22 -1.37
N PHE A 34 -3.04 -11.97 -1.18
CA PHE A 34 -2.05 -11.32 -2.05
C PHE A 34 -0.63 -11.33 -1.51
N TYR A 35 -0.38 -11.81 -0.29
CA TYR A 35 0.99 -11.98 0.22
C TYR A 35 1.17 -13.31 0.92
N ARG A 36 2.28 -13.99 0.59
CA ARG A 36 2.56 -15.36 1.07
C ARG A 36 3.02 -15.43 2.52
N SER A 37 3.47 -14.31 3.10
CA SER A 37 4.03 -14.29 4.45
C SER A 37 3.79 -12.96 5.13
N SER A 38 3.45 -12.99 6.42
CA SER A 38 3.30 -11.83 7.30
C SER A 38 4.53 -10.91 7.30
N ASN A 39 5.71 -11.45 6.97
CA ASN A 39 6.95 -10.66 6.85
C ASN A 39 6.90 -9.63 5.73
N ASN A 40 6.23 -9.91 4.61
CA ASN A 40 6.06 -8.94 3.53
C ASN A 40 5.31 -7.69 4.01
N CYS A 41 4.35 -7.87 4.93
CA CYS A 41 3.58 -6.75 5.46
C CYS A 41 4.48 -5.80 6.27
N SER A 42 5.29 -6.35 7.19
CA SER A 42 6.23 -5.56 7.98
C SER A 42 7.33 -4.91 7.14
N GLU A 43 7.83 -5.59 6.09
CA GLU A 43 8.78 -5.00 5.13
C GLU A 43 8.19 -3.80 4.37
N MET A 44 6.88 -3.76 4.21
CA MET A 44 6.17 -2.64 3.57
C MET A 44 5.76 -1.53 4.55
N PHE A 45 6.32 -1.51 5.77
CA PHE A 45 5.87 -0.66 6.89
C PHE A 45 4.39 -0.86 7.25
N GLY A 46 3.82 -1.99 6.87
CA GLY A 46 2.46 -2.37 7.16
C GLY A 46 2.35 -3.10 8.50
N LYS A 47 1.12 -3.15 9.00
CA LYS A 47 0.75 -3.91 10.19
C LYS A 47 -0.26 -4.99 9.82
N VAL A 48 -0.03 -6.21 10.29
CA VAL A 48 -1.00 -7.29 10.10
C VAL A 48 -2.19 -7.07 11.04
N SER A 49 -3.38 -6.96 10.47
CA SER A 49 -4.65 -6.89 11.19
C SER A 49 -5.00 -8.23 11.83
N LYS A 50 -5.94 -8.22 12.77
CA LYS A 50 -6.42 -9.47 13.40
C LYS A 50 -7.07 -10.43 12.40
N GLU A 51 -7.59 -9.92 11.29
CA GLU A 51 -8.20 -10.70 10.21
C GLU A 51 -7.16 -11.23 9.21
N GLY A 52 -5.88 -10.94 9.46
CA GLY A 52 -4.78 -11.37 8.62
C GLY A 52 -4.58 -10.53 7.36
N SER A 53 -5.24 -9.37 7.22
CA SER A 53 -4.91 -8.37 6.19
C SER A 53 -3.68 -7.55 6.58
N CYS A 54 -2.98 -6.98 5.62
CA CYS A 54 -1.89 -6.06 5.84
C CYS A 54 -2.38 -4.63 5.64
N ASP A 55 -2.32 -3.83 6.70
CA ASP A 55 -2.71 -2.42 6.65
C ASP A 55 -1.44 -1.57 6.56
N ILE A 56 -1.23 -0.92 5.42
CA ILE A 56 -0.11 -0.02 5.14
C ILE A 56 -0.66 1.39 5.07
N LYS A 57 -0.08 2.34 5.80
CA LYS A 57 -0.48 3.73 5.62
C LYS A 57 -0.12 4.23 4.22
N ILE A 58 -1.01 5.01 3.61
CA ILE A 58 -0.83 5.61 2.28
C ILE A 58 0.49 6.41 2.19
N GLU A 59 0.85 7.16 3.23
CA GLU A 59 2.11 7.91 3.30
C GLU A 59 3.37 7.05 3.13
N HIS A 60 3.29 5.75 3.45
CA HIS A 60 4.40 4.81 3.31
C HIS A 60 4.43 4.13 1.93
N LEU A 61 3.32 4.12 1.18
CA LEU A 61 3.26 3.53 -0.16
C LEU A 61 4.21 4.21 -1.15
N ILE A 62 4.32 5.55 -1.10
CA ILE A 62 5.26 6.29 -1.97
C ILE A 62 6.71 5.85 -1.70
N ARG A 63 7.08 5.58 -0.44
CA ARG A 63 8.42 5.08 -0.09
C ARG A 63 8.69 3.71 -0.68
N LEU A 64 7.67 2.85 -0.78
CA LEU A 64 7.80 1.53 -1.41
C LEU A 64 8.11 1.61 -2.90
N LYS A 65 7.74 2.69 -3.59
CA LYS A 65 8.13 2.92 -4.99
C LYS A 65 9.59 3.35 -5.13
N SER A 66 10.12 4.10 -4.16
CA SER A 66 11.54 4.47 -4.13
C SER A 66 12.44 3.27 -3.82
N ASP A 67 11.95 2.33 -3.02
CA ASP A 67 12.56 1.01 -2.88
C ASP A 67 12.26 0.23 -4.17
N ASN A 68 13.27 0.02 -5.02
CA ASN A 68 13.17 -0.52 -6.39
C ASN A 68 12.62 -1.98 -6.48
N LYS A 69 11.92 -2.47 -5.45
CA LYS A 69 11.32 -3.79 -5.30
C LYS A 69 9.92 -3.91 -5.90
N TYR A 70 9.22 -2.79 -6.13
CA TYR A 70 7.82 -2.77 -6.59
C TYR A 70 7.58 -1.96 -7.88
N THR A 71 8.66 -1.50 -8.52
CA THR A 71 8.63 -0.88 -9.85
C THR A 71 8.55 -1.97 -10.92
N ASP A 72 7.48 -1.91 -11.72
CA ASP A 72 7.20 -2.74 -12.91
C ASP A 72 8.49 -2.97 -13.73
N LYS A 73 8.80 -4.23 -14.04
CA LYS A 73 9.95 -4.64 -14.86
C LYS A 73 9.46 -5.15 -16.21
#